data_AF-A0AA37N761-F1
#
_entry.id   AF-A0AA37N761-F1
#
_cell.length_a   1.000
_cell.length_b   1.000
_cell.length_c   1.000
_cell.angle_alpha   90.00
_cell.angle_beta   90.00
_cell.angle_gamma   90.00
#
_symmetry.space_group_name_H-M   'P 1'
#
loop_
_entity.id
_entity.type
_entity.pdbx_description
1 polymer ?
#
loop_
_entity_poly.entity_id
_entity_poly.type
_entity_poly.pdbx_seq_one_letter_code
_entity_poly.pdbx_strand_id
1 'polypeptide(L)'
;MTKSKKSIVMHGVLLRPLVIGQGALLHAGGKIYHTSRVVAIHDQSDDMVRFETLNSNYCLSMAPFPLAACNPLPMMSLAACA
;
A
#
# COMPACT_ATOMS: atom_id res chain seq x y z
N MET A 1 32.24 -2.43 3.00
CA MET A 1 31.00 -3.16 2.64
C MET A 1 29.80 -2.33 3.07
N THR A 2 29.08 -1.72 2.13
CA THR A 2 27.76 -1.15 2.46
C THR A 2 26.83 -2.32 2.78
N LYS A 3 26.37 -2.39 4.02
CA LYS A 3 25.43 -3.43 4.47
C LYS A 3 24.19 -3.36 3.58
N SER A 4 23.81 -4.48 2.96
CA SER A 4 22.60 -4.53 2.14
C SER A 4 21.39 -4.23 3.04
N LYS A 5 20.58 -3.25 2.65
CA LYS A 5 19.37 -2.86 3.40
C LYS A 5 18.26 -3.87 3.14
N LYS A 6 17.47 -4.17 4.17
CA LYS A 6 16.32 -5.08 4.04
C LYS A 6 15.26 -4.46 3.13
N SER A 7 14.72 -5.22 2.18
CA SER A 7 13.55 -4.80 1.42
C SER A 7 12.27 -5.23 2.14
N ILE A 8 11.28 -4.34 2.23
CA ILE A 8 10.00 -4.56 2.89
C ILE A 8 8.89 -4.15 1.92
N VAL A 9 8.01 -5.09 1.58
CA VAL A 9 6.84 -4.84 0.73
C VAL A 9 5.58 -4.91 1.60
N MET A 10 4.72 -3.91 1.50
CA MET A 10 3.50 -3.80 2.29
C MET A 10 2.33 -3.32 1.44
N HIS A 11 1.13 -3.76 1.82
CA HIS A 11 -0.13 -3.27 1.26
C HIS A 11 -0.89 -2.53 2.36
N GLY A 12 -1.18 -1.26 2.15
CA GLY A 12 -1.74 -0.41 3.19
C GLY A 12 -1.77 1.05 2.78
N VAL A 13 -1.85 1.94 3.76
CA VAL A 13 -1.94 3.38 3.53
C VAL A 13 -0.99 4.15 4.44
N LEU A 14 -0.55 5.32 3.97
CA LEU A 14 0.11 6.32 4.80
C LEU A 14 -0.94 7.02 5.66
N LEU A 15 -0.73 7.02 6.98
CA LEU A 15 -1.60 7.74 7.92
C LEU A 15 -1.27 9.24 8.00
N ARG A 16 -0.11 9.64 7.49
CA ARG A 16 0.33 11.03 7.36
C ARG A 16 1.27 11.18 6.17
N PRO A 17 1.44 12.40 5.61
CA PRO A 17 2.41 12.65 4.55
C PRO A 17 3.82 12.17 4.92
N LEU A 18 4.51 11.60 3.95
CA LEU A 18 5.88 11.12 4.13
C LEU A 18 6.86 12.31 4.11
N VAL A 19 7.77 12.39 5.08
CA VAL A 19 8.72 13.50 5.21
C VAL A 19 10.11 12.96 5.54
N ILE A 20 11.13 13.42 4.81
CA ILE A 20 12.53 13.06 5.06
C ILE A 20 12.94 13.55 6.47
N GLY A 21 13.66 12.71 7.20
CA GLY A 21 14.10 12.96 8.57
C GLY A 21 13.07 12.60 9.64
N GLN A 22 11.82 12.32 9.27
CA GLN A 22 10.76 11.90 10.18
C GLN A 22 10.42 10.41 10.00
N GLY A 23 9.81 9.79 11.01
CA GLY A 23 9.31 8.42 10.90
C GLY A 23 8.06 8.35 10.00
N ALA A 24 7.95 7.32 9.16
CA ALA A 24 6.71 7.07 8.42
C ALA A 24 5.67 6.40 9.35
N LEU A 25 4.40 6.75 9.17
CA LEU A 25 3.29 6.14 9.90
C LEU A 25 2.36 5.46 8.89
N LEU A 26 2.22 4.15 9.01
CA LEU A 26 1.55 3.30 8.02
C LEU A 26 0.45 2.48 8.70
N HIS A 27 -0.63 2.20 7.99
CA HIS A 27 -1.62 1.21 8.39
C HIS A 27 -1.68 0.09 7.36
N ALA A 28 -1.46 -1.15 7.78
CA ALA A 28 -1.47 -2.33 6.92
C ALA A 28 -1.95 -3.56 7.70
N GLY A 29 -2.80 -4.39 7.10
CA GLY A 29 -3.28 -5.63 7.72
C GLY A 29 -3.92 -5.45 9.11
N GLY A 30 -4.62 -4.33 9.33
CA GLY A 30 -5.26 -4.02 10.62
C GLY A 30 -4.29 -3.58 11.72
N LYS A 31 -3.03 -3.27 11.39
CA LYS A 31 -2.01 -2.80 12.34
C LYS A 31 -1.42 -1.47 11.90
N ILE A 32 -1.03 -0.67 12.89
CA ILE A 32 -0.29 0.57 12.68
C ILE A 32 1.20 0.28 12.84
N TYR A 33 2.00 0.77 11.89
CA TYR A 33 3.45 0.68 11.87
C TYR A 33 4.06 2.06 11.94
N HIS A 34 5.07 2.21 12.81
CA HIS A 34 5.91 3.39 12.88
C HIS A 34 7.34 3.01 12.49
N THR A 35 7.87 3.61 11.44
CA THR A 35 9.22 3.30 10.94
C THR A 35 10.27 4.16 11.63
N SER A 36 11.55 3.79 11.46
CA SER A 36 12.66 4.72 11.67
C SER A 36 12.61 5.88 10.67
N ARG A 37 13.48 6.88 10.89
CA ARG A 37 13.53 8.09 10.05
C ARG A 37 13.71 7.74 8.58
N VAL A 38 12.87 8.34 7.75
CA VAL A 38 12.98 8.29 6.29
C VAL A 38 14.23 9.05 5.87
N VAL A 39 15.08 8.44 5.07
CA VAL A 39 16.32 9.05 4.56
C VAL A 39 16.21 9.45 3.10
N ALA A 40 15.36 8.77 2.34
CA ALA A 40 15.07 9.11 0.95
C ALA A 40 13.64 8.70 0.57
N ILE A 41 13.04 9.45 -0.34
CA ILE A 41 11.78 9.11 -1.00
C ILE A 41 12.15 8.93 -2.47
N HIS A 42 11.93 7.73 -3.01
CA HIS A 42 12.34 7.39 -4.37
C HIS A 42 11.21 7.59 -5.36
N ASP A 43 9.99 7.25 -4.96
CA ASP A 43 8.82 7.27 -5.82
C ASP A 43 7.56 7.48 -4.98
N GLN A 44 6.64 8.29 -5.48
CA GLN A 44 5.38 8.57 -4.82
C GLN A 44 4.31 8.84 -5.86
N SER A 45 3.37 7.92 -5.96
CA SER A 45 2.15 8.02 -6.75
C SER A 45 0.93 7.73 -5.87
N ASP A 46 -0.26 7.89 -6.44
CA ASP A 46 -1.52 7.62 -5.74
C ASP A 46 -1.66 6.15 -5.33
N ASP A 47 -1.08 5.24 -6.11
CA ASP A 47 -1.17 3.80 -5.88
C ASP A 47 0.04 3.20 -5.15
N MET A 48 1.17 3.92 -5.06
CA MET A 48 2.40 3.35 -4.55
C MET A 48 3.37 4.40 -4.00
N VAL A 49 4.06 4.05 -2.91
CA VAL A 49 5.15 4.85 -2.35
C VAL A 49 6.38 3.98 -2.10
N ARG A 50 7.53 4.44 -2.58
CA ARG A 50 8.84 3.82 -2.31
C ARG A 50 9.72 4.77 -1.54
N PHE A 51 10.19 4.33 -0.38
CA PHE A 51 11.02 5.15 0.48
C PHE A 51 12.02 4.32 1.25
N GLU A 52 13.09 4.96 1.66
CA GLU A 52 14.19 4.35 2.37
C GLU A 52 14.25 4.89 3.79
N THR A 53 14.55 4.01 4.73
CA THR A 53 14.93 4.37 6.10
C THR A 53 16.39 4.01 6.36
N LEU A 54 16.88 4.24 7.57
CA LEU A 54 18.27 3.91 7.95
C LEU A 54 18.67 2.47 7.63
N ASN A 55 17.74 1.52 7.72
CA ASN A 55 18.02 0.09 7.64
C ASN A 55 17.16 -0.69 6.62
N SER A 56 16.17 -0.05 5.99
CA SER A 56 15.25 -0.77 5.10
C SER A 56 14.76 0.09 3.94
N ASN A 57 14.52 -0.56 2.81
CA ASN A 57 13.80 -0.01 1.67
C ASN A 57 12.35 -0.51 1.74
N TYR A 58 11.41 0.42 1.75
CA TYR A 58 9.99 0.15 1.79
C TYR A 58 9.35 0.35 0.40
N CYS A 59 8.48 -0.57 0.03
CA CYS A 59 7.56 -0.46 -1.08
C CYS A 59 6.14 -0.64 -0.52
N LEU A 60 5.41 0.47 -0.42
CA LEU A 60 4.03 0.50 0.04
C LEU A 60 3.10 0.58 -1.18
N SER A 61 2.31 -0.47 -1.41
CA SER A 61 1.20 -0.44 -2.34
C SER A 61 -0.04 0.07 -1.61
N MET A 62 -0.63 1.15 -2.14
CA MET A 62 -1.87 1.77 -1.69
C MET A 62 -3.02 1.53 -2.66
N ALA A 63 -2.75 0.83 -3.77
CA ALA A 63 -3.77 0.43 -4.72
C ALA A 63 -4.93 -0.27 -4.00
N PRO A 64 -6.19 0.08 -4.31
CA PRO A 64 -7.33 -0.60 -3.74
C PRO A 64 -7.20 -2.09 -4.02
N PHE A 65 -7.41 -2.92 -2.99
CA PHE A 65 -7.52 -4.36 -3.22
C PHE A 65 -8.55 -4.56 -4.33
N PRO A 66 -8.23 -5.29 -5.42
CA PRO A 66 -9.18 -5.47 -6.49
C PRO A 66 -10.44 -6.04 -5.86
N LEU A 67 -11.50 -5.22 -5.84
CA LEU A 67 -12.82 -5.67 -5.45
C LEU A 67 -13.07 -6.87 -6.34
N ALA A 68 -13.12 -8.06 -5.73
CA ALA A 68 -13.40 -9.30 -6.42
C ALA A 68 -14.55 -9.00 -7.38
N ALA A 69 -14.29 -9.17 -8.68
CA ALA A 69 -15.23 -8.90 -9.74
C ALA A 69 -16.63 -9.30 -9.27
N CYS A 70 -17.48 -8.30 -9.00
CA CYS A 70 -18.85 -8.55 -8.60
C CYS A 70 -19.44 -9.47 -9.67
N ASN A 71 -19.79 -10.66 -9.22
CA ASN A 71 -20.35 -11.75 -9.99
C ASN A 71 -21.27 -11.22 -11.11
N PRO A 72 -21.16 -11.69 -12.37
CA PRO A 72 -22.25 -11.49 -13.31
C PRO A 72 -23.42 -12.32 -12.78
N LEU A 73 -24.30 -11.69 -11.99
CA LEU A 73 -25.59 -12.28 -11.67
C LEU A 73 -26.27 -12.51 -13.04
N PRO A 74 -26.64 -13.75 -13.41
CA PRO A 74 -27.43 -13.95 -14.59
C PRO A 74 -28.76 -13.24 -14.35
N MET A 75 -29.01 -12.21 -15.16
CA MET A 75 -30.31 -11.57 -15.25
C MET A 75 -31.28 -12.62 -15.80
N MET A 76 -31.88 -13.41 -14.90
CA MET A 76 -32.97 -14.32 -15.25
C MET A 76 -34.12 -13.43 -15.71
N SER A 77 -34.25 -13.27 -17.02
CA SER A 77 -35.39 -12.64 -17.65
C SER A 77 -36.63 -13.45 -17.28
N LEU A 78 -37.47 -12.94 -16.38
CA LEU A 78 -38.84 -13.43 -16.24
C LEU A 78 -39.58 -13.06 -17.53
N ALA A 79 -39.62 -13.98 -18.48
CA ALA A 79 -40.64 -13.95 -19.51
C ALA A 79 -41.96 -14.36 -18.86
N ALA A 80 -42.83 -13.37 -18.64
CA ALA A 80 -44.25 -13.61 -18.48
C ALA A 80 -44.82 -14.03 -19.83
N CYS A 81 -45.35 -15.25 -19.91
CA CYS A 81 -46.26 -15.64 -20.98
C CYS A 81 -47.55 -16.14 -20.35
N ALA A 82 -48.65 -15.70 -20.96
CA ALA A 82 -50.03 -15.71 -20.51
C ALA A 82 -50.68 -17.09 -20.43
#